data_AF-W4G4E7-F1
#
_entry.id   AF-W4G4E7-F1
#
_cell.length_a   1.000
_cell.length_b   1.000
_cell.length_c   1.000
_cell.angle_alpha   90.00
_cell.angle_beta   90.00
_cell.angle_gamma   90.00
#
_symmetry.space_group_name_H-M   'P 1'
#
loop_
_entity.id
_entity.type
_entity.pdbx_description
1 polymer ?
#
loop_
_entity_poly.entity_id
_entity_poly.type
_entity_poly.pdbx_seq_one_letter_code
_entity_poly.pdbx_strand_id
1 'polypeptide(L)'
;MRLTCPLRQPPVQQWVTEQFGHTLHITTIRRILRDKHKIETYNIKEESAKGRYNFQGPKYPKLDKQVAEWVVVANAKNACVTGELLARKGLQITTELNLQNQVKCFHGWLYRR
;
A
#
# COMPACT_ATOMS: atom_id res chain seq x y z
N MET A 1 -12.56 17.43 3.75
CA MET A 1 -12.64 17.42 2.27
C MET A 1 -13.35 16.16 1.81
N ARG A 2 -14.48 16.28 1.09
CA ARG A 2 -15.20 15.12 0.52
C ARG A 2 -14.58 14.78 -0.83
N LEU A 3 -13.84 13.67 -0.91
CA LEU A 3 -13.38 13.11 -2.18
C LEU A 3 -14.61 12.57 -2.93
N THR A 4 -15.03 13.27 -3.97
CA THR A 4 -16.08 12.83 -4.89
C THR A 4 -15.50 11.78 -5.83
N CYS A 5 -15.89 10.52 -5.62
CA CYS A 5 -15.63 9.44 -6.58
C CYS A 5 -16.40 9.73 -7.88
N PRO A 6 -15.77 9.70 -9.06
CA PRO A 6 -16.41 10.07 -10.33
C PRO A 6 -17.43 9.05 -10.85
N LEU A 7 -17.50 7.86 -10.24
CA LEU A 7 -18.48 6.81 -10.56
C LEU A 7 -19.76 7.00 -9.74
N ARG A 8 -20.89 7.21 -10.41
CA ARG A 8 -22.20 7.24 -9.74
C ARG A 8 -22.45 5.86 -9.11
N GLN A 9 -22.90 5.85 -7.85
CA GLN A 9 -23.08 4.65 -7.03
C GLN A 9 -24.18 3.69 -7.55
N PRO A 10 -25.31 4.17 -8.10
CA PRO A 10 -26.39 3.29 -8.56
C PRO A 10 -25.99 2.35 -9.72
N PRO A 11 -25.26 2.80 -10.76
CA PRO A 11 -24.73 1.91 -11.80
C PRO A 11 -23.88 0.76 -11.27
N VAL A 12 -23.03 1.02 -10.26
CA VAL A 12 -22.18 -0.03 -9.67
C VAL A 12 -23.02 -1.05 -8.91
N GLN A 13 -24.04 -0.59 -8.18
CA GLN A 13 -24.93 -1.49 -7.45
C GLN A 13 -25.71 -2.41 -8.41
N GLN A 14 -26.24 -1.84 -9.50
CA GLN A 14 -26.95 -2.60 -10.52
C GLN A 14 -26.05 -3.63 -11.20
N TRP A 15 -24.84 -3.23 -11.61
CA TRP A 15 -23.86 -4.14 -12.20
C TRP A 15 -23.50 -5.29 -11.24
N VAL A 16 -23.31 -5.02 -9.95
CA VAL A 16 -23.01 -6.08 -8.97
C VAL A 16 -24.17 -7.08 -8.85
N THR A 17 -25.41 -6.60 -8.80
CA THR A 17 -26.59 -7.48 -8.74
C THR A 17 -26.69 -8.36 -10.00
N GLU A 18 -26.43 -7.79 -11.18
CA GLU A 18 -26.44 -8.53 -12.46
C GLU A 18 -25.32 -9.57 -12.55
N GLN A 19 -24.11 -9.26 -12.08
CA GLN A 19 -22.96 -10.17 -12.20
C GLN A 19 -22.91 -11.26 -11.13
N PHE A 20 -23.31 -10.94 -9.90
CA PHE A 20 -23.11 -11.82 -8.74
C PHE A 20 -24.41 -12.30 -8.09
N GLY A 21 -25.59 -11.89 -8.59
CA GLY A 21 -26.88 -12.29 -8.03
C GLY A 21 -27.16 -11.76 -6.63
N HIS A 22 -26.37 -10.80 -6.15
CA HIS A 22 -26.45 -10.26 -4.80
C HIS A 22 -26.40 -8.74 -4.80
N THR A 23 -27.29 -8.11 -4.01
CA THR A 23 -27.31 -6.66 -3.86
C THR A 23 -26.38 -6.24 -2.72
N LEU A 24 -25.29 -5.54 -3.07
CA LEU A 24 -24.44 -4.91 -2.06
C LEU A 24 -25.04 -3.60 -1.56
N HIS A 25 -24.94 -3.38 -0.26
CA HIS A 25 -25.32 -2.10 0.32
C HIS A 25 -24.41 -0.97 -0.16
N ILE A 26 -24.97 0.23 -0.34
CA ILE A 26 -24.25 1.40 -0.88
C ILE A 26 -23.00 1.77 -0.07
N THR A 27 -22.99 1.50 1.24
CA THR A 27 -21.81 1.74 2.09
C THR A 27 -20.66 0.77 1.79
N THR A 28 -20.96 -0.48 1.43
CA THR A 28 -19.98 -1.49 1.02
C THR A 28 -19.35 -1.09 -0.32
N ILE A 29 -20.17 -0.69 -1.28
CA ILE A 29 -19.71 -0.16 -2.58
C ILE A 29 -18.77 1.03 -2.36
N ARG A 30 -19.16 1.98 -1.50
CA ARG A 30 -18.30 3.13 -1.14
C ARG A 30 -16.99 2.71 -0.48
N ARG A 31 -16.99 1.69 0.37
CA ARG A 31 -15.77 1.17 1.00
C ARG A 31 -14.84 0.56 -0.05
N ILE A 32 -15.35 -0.30 -0.92
CA ILE A 32 -14.58 -0.96 -1.99
C ILE A 32 -13.94 0.08 -2.93
N LEU A 33 -14.73 1.05 -3.40
CA LEU A 33 -14.22 2.11 -4.29
C LEU A 33 -13.11 2.95 -3.63
N ARG A 34 -13.22 3.21 -2.31
CA ARG A 34 -12.15 3.91 -1.56
C ARG A 34 -10.93 3.04 -1.29
N ASP A 35 -11.10 1.73 -1.11
CA ASP A 35 -10.00 0.81 -0.79
C ASP A 35 -9.13 0.53 -2.02
N LYS A 36 -9.72 0.46 -3.22
CA LYS A 36 -8.96 0.38 -4.47
C LYS A 36 -7.92 1.50 -4.60
N HIS A 37 -8.30 2.72 -4.24
CA HIS A 37 -7.38 3.86 -4.23
C HIS A 37 -6.22 3.65 -3.24
N LYS A 38 -6.43 2.97 -2.11
CA LYS A 38 -5.33 2.67 -1.17
C LYS A 38 -4.31 1.71 -1.78
N ILE A 39 -4.75 0.67 -2.49
CA ILE A 39 -3.86 -0.32 -3.12
C ILE A 39 -2.92 0.37 -4.09
N GLU A 40 -3.47 1.23 -4.97
CA GLU A 40 -2.69 2.04 -5.93
C GLU A 40 -1.73 3.00 -5.23
N THR A 41 -2.13 3.58 -4.09
CA THR A 41 -1.33 4.59 -3.35
C THR A 41 -0.09 4.01 -2.66
N TYR A 42 -0.15 2.76 -2.21
CA TYR A 42 0.90 2.15 -1.37
C TYR A 42 1.80 1.15 -2.09
N ASN A 43 1.83 1.19 -3.43
CA ASN A 43 2.73 0.42 -4.26
C ASN A 43 2.66 -1.11 -3.99
N ILE A 44 1.45 -1.60 -3.76
CA ILE A 44 1.18 -3.02 -3.48
C ILE A 44 0.99 -3.73 -4.83
N LYS A 45 1.77 -4.78 -5.08
CA LYS A 45 1.56 -5.64 -6.25
C LYS A 45 0.16 -6.21 -6.24
N GLU A 46 -0.50 -6.23 -7.40
CA GLU A 46 -1.86 -6.73 -7.55
C GLU A 46 -2.01 -8.18 -7.04
N GLU A 47 -1.00 -9.02 -7.28
CA GLU A 47 -0.91 -10.39 -6.78
C GLU A 47 -0.98 -10.47 -5.25
N SER A 48 -0.25 -9.59 -4.57
CA SER A 48 -0.26 -9.48 -3.10
C SER A 48 -1.57 -8.89 -2.57
N ALA A 49 -2.29 -8.12 -3.39
CA ALA A 49 -3.57 -7.52 -2.99
C ALA A 49 -4.72 -8.56 -3.00
N LYS A 50 -4.68 -9.55 -3.91
CA LYS A 50 -5.75 -10.55 -4.08
C LYS A 50 -6.05 -11.39 -2.82
N GLY A 51 -5.05 -11.62 -1.97
CA GLY A 51 -5.20 -12.38 -0.71
C GLY A 51 -5.27 -11.52 0.55
N ARG A 52 -5.15 -10.20 0.44
CA ARG A 52 -5.07 -9.31 1.61
C ARG A 52 -6.44 -8.79 2.00
N TYR A 53 -6.95 -9.30 3.11
CA TYR A 53 -8.07 -8.72 3.83
C TYR A 53 -7.53 -7.76 4.92
N ASN A 54 -8.29 -6.72 5.26
CA ASN A 54 -7.93 -5.75 6.31
C ASN A 54 -6.59 -5.04 6.10
N PHE A 55 -6.30 -4.58 4.88
CA PHE A 55 -5.07 -3.87 4.60
C PHE A 55 -4.90 -2.63 5.51
N GLN A 56 -3.84 -2.65 6.32
CA GLN A 56 -3.39 -1.52 7.11
C GLN A 56 -2.28 -0.79 6.35
N GLY A 57 -2.51 0.50 6.10
CA GLY A 57 -1.54 1.34 5.42
C GLY A 57 -0.19 1.41 6.16
N PRO A 58 0.91 1.68 5.44
CA PRO A 58 2.18 2.00 6.07
C PRO A 58 2.05 3.19 7.02
N LYS A 59 2.67 3.09 8.20
CA LYS A 59 2.69 4.16 9.20
C LYS A 59 3.50 5.37 8.73
N TYR A 60 4.52 5.14 7.90
CA TYR A 60 5.38 6.19 7.33
C TYR A 60 5.47 6.03 5.79
N PRO A 61 4.42 6.43 5.04
CA PRO A 61 4.32 6.14 3.61
C PRO A 61 5.48 6.68 2.77
N LYS A 62 5.98 7.88 3.10
CA LYS A 62 7.11 8.50 2.38
C LYS A 62 8.41 7.71 2.57
N LEU A 63 8.67 7.29 3.80
CA LEU A 63 9.84 6.47 4.16
C LEU A 63 9.76 5.11 3.46
N ASP A 64 8.62 4.40 3.62
CA ASP A 64 8.41 3.08 3.02
C ASP A 64 8.54 3.15 1.48
N LYS A 65 8.07 4.24 0.85
CA LYS A 65 8.22 4.47 -0.60
C LYS A 65 9.68 4.65 -1.03
N GLN A 66 10.44 5.52 -0.39
CA GLN A 66 11.85 5.77 -0.75
C GLN A 66 12.72 4.52 -0.57
N VAL A 67 12.44 3.72 0.47
CA VAL A 67 13.13 2.45 0.70
C VAL A 67 12.78 1.46 -0.39
N ALA A 68 11.51 1.33 -0.76
CA ALA A 68 11.08 0.44 -1.84
C ALA A 68 11.72 0.83 -3.19
N GLU A 69 11.78 2.12 -3.52
CA GLU A 69 12.46 2.63 -4.72
C GLU A 69 13.95 2.28 -4.71
N TRP A 70 14.61 2.45 -3.57
CA TRP A 70 16.02 2.06 -3.42
C TRP A 70 16.23 0.55 -3.61
N VAL A 71 15.35 -0.30 -3.05
CA VAL A 71 15.42 -1.76 -3.23
C VAL A 71 15.28 -2.14 -4.70
N VAL A 72 14.37 -1.51 -5.44
CA VAL A 72 14.20 -1.73 -6.88
C VAL A 72 15.48 -1.39 -7.64
N VAL A 73 16.11 -0.25 -7.34
CA VAL A 73 17.37 0.17 -7.97
C VAL A 73 18.53 -0.78 -7.60
N ALA A 74 18.60 -1.25 -6.35
CA ALA A 74 19.63 -2.19 -5.91
C ALA A 74 19.49 -3.55 -6.60
N ASN A 75 18.27 -4.08 -6.68
CA ASN A 75 17.98 -5.33 -7.37
C ASN A 75 18.25 -5.24 -8.88
N ALA A 76 17.95 -4.10 -9.51
CA ALA A 76 18.28 -3.86 -10.93
C ALA A 76 19.79 -3.89 -11.20
N LYS A 77 20.62 -3.61 -10.19
CA LYS A 77 22.09 -3.72 -10.24
C LYS A 77 22.60 -5.11 -9.84
N ASN A 78 21.72 -6.11 -9.72
CA ASN A 78 22.01 -7.46 -9.20
C ASN A 78 22.63 -7.47 -7.79
N ALA A 79 22.39 -6.43 -6.99
CA ALA A 79 22.82 -6.42 -5.60
C ALA A 79 21.79 -7.17 -4.73
N CYS A 80 22.27 -8.11 -3.92
CA CYS A 80 21.41 -8.79 -2.94
C CYS A 80 21.14 -7.85 -1.76
N VAL A 81 19.90 -7.39 -1.61
CA VAL A 81 19.50 -6.55 -0.47
C VAL A 81 19.23 -7.45 0.74
N THR A 82 20.17 -7.49 1.67
CA THR A 82 19.98 -8.15 2.96
C THR A 82 19.19 -7.28 3.94
N GLY A 83 18.61 -7.89 4.98
CA GLY A 83 17.87 -7.17 6.01
C GLY A 83 18.69 -6.10 6.75
N GLU A 84 20.01 -6.34 6.92
CA GLU A 84 20.94 -5.36 7.50
C GLU A 84 21.12 -4.13 6.60
N LEU A 85 21.34 -4.36 5.30
CA LEU A 85 21.49 -3.31 4.30
C LEU A 85 20.24 -2.43 4.23
N LEU A 86 19.08 -3.07 4.27
CA LEU A 86 17.78 -2.42 4.30
C LEU A 86 17.59 -1.57 5.57
N ALA A 87 17.95 -2.10 6.75
CA ALA A 87 17.87 -1.36 8.01
C ALA A 87 18.80 -0.15 8.02
N ARG A 88 20.04 -0.29 7.51
CA ARG A 88 20.99 0.82 7.35
C ARG A 88 20.46 1.89 6.41
N LYS A 89 19.90 1.50 5.26
CA LYS A 89 19.32 2.47 4.32
C LYS A 89 18.09 3.16 4.91
N GLY A 90 17.26 2.41 5.63
CA GLY A 90 16.13 2.94 6.39
C GLY A 90 16.55 4.03 7.35
N LEU A 91 17.61 3.80 8.13
CA LEU A 91 18.14 4.79 9.07
C LEU A 91 18.59 6.07 8.36
N GLN A 92 19.32 5.96 7.25
CA GLN A 92 19.72 7.13 6.45
C GLN A 92 18.51 7.95 6.01
N ILE A 93 17.49 7.29 5.45
CA ILE A 93 16.28 7.96 4.99
C ILE A 93 15.49 8.55 6.15
N THR A 94 15.46 7.90 7.32
CA THR A 94 14.81 8.49 8.51
C THR A 94 15.51 9.76 8.98
N THR A 95 16.84 9.84 8.85
CA THR A 95 17.58 11.08 9.14
C THR A 95 17.25 12.17 8.12
N GLU A 96 17.23 11.84 6.83
CA GLU A 96 16.84 12.76 5.74
C GLU A 96 15.41 13.31 5.92
N LEU A 97 14.50 12.49 6.46
CA LEU A 97 13.10 12.85 6.71
C LEU A 97 12.86 13.45 8.12
N ASN A 98 13.89 13.63 8.95
CA ASN A 98 13.79 14.08 10.35
C ASN A 98 12.91 13.20 11.25
N LEU A 99 12.92 11.88 11.01
CA LEU A 99 12.12 10.87 11.72
C LEU A 99 12.93 9.97 12.67
N GLN A 100 14.21 10.28 12.87
CA GLN A 100 15.18 9.46 13.61
C GLN A 100 14.77 9.02 15.03
N ASN A 101 14.02 9.87 15.75
CA ASN A 101 13.55 9.53 17.11
C ASN A 101 12.18 8.84 17.12
N GLN A 102 11.52 8.72 15.96
CA GLN A 102 10.15 8.22 15.84
C GLN A 102 10.08 6.82 15.22
N VAL A 103 11.08 6.46 14.42
CA VAL A 103 11.08 5.22 13.63
C VAL A 103 12.27 4.36 14.03
N LYS A 104 11.99 3.11 14.43
CA LYS A 104 13.01 2.08 14.56
C LYS A 104 13.02 1.24 13.28
N CYS A 105 14.18 1.16 12.63
CA CYS A 105 14.38 0.33 11.45
C CYS A 105 14.81 -1.08 11.87
N PHE A 106 14.10 -2.10 11.42
CA PHE A 106 14.37 -3.50 11.76
C PHE A 106 14.66 -4.33 10.50
N HIS A 107 15.29 -5.49 10.68
CA HIS A 107 15.71 -6.36 9.58
C HIS A 107 14.51 -7.00 8.86
N GLY A 108 13.35 -7.10 9.52
CA GLY A 108 12.12 -7.70 8.99
C GLY A 108 11.29 -6.79 8.08
N TRP A 109 11.78 -5.59 7.74
CA TRP A 109 11.01 -4.63 6.94
C TRP A 109 10.72 -5.12 5.50
N LEU A 110 11.50 -6.08 5.00
CA LEU A 110 11.25 -6.82 3.75
C LEU A 110 10.06 -7.79 3.80
N TYR A 111 9.65 -8.22 5.00
CA TYR A 111 8.64 -9.26 5.18
C TYR A 111 7.45 -8.75 6.00
N ARG A 112 6.64 -7.86 5.42
CA ARG A 112 5.21 -7.86 5.77
C ARG A 112 4.56 -8.94 4.93
N ARG A 113 4.42 -10.15 5.49
CA ARG A 113 3.43 -11.14 5.02
C ARG A 113 2.04 -10.54 5.26
#